data_AF-A0A849ZMQ8-F1
#
_entry.id   AF-A0A849ZMQ8-F1
#
_cell.length_a   1.000
_cell.length_b   1.000
_cell.length_c   1.000
_cell.angle_alpha   90.00
_cell.angle_beta   90.00
_cell.angle_gamma   90.00
#
_symmetry.space_group_name_H-M   'P 1'
#
loop_
_entity.id
_entity.type
_entity.pdbx_description
1 polymer ?
#
loop_
_entity_poly.entity_id
_entity_poly.type
_entity_poly.pdbx_seq_one_letter_code
_entity_poly.pdbx_strand_id
1 'polypeptide(L)'
;QVVRPAGARSTPWALVEASPADLHVTAIKRAERGDSVIVRAVNLGPARVTGRITAGFDVREAHVVDLAEDRQAALTVLRGRSVEVAVRSKQIVTVELVPAR
;
A
#
# COMPACT_ATOMS: atom_id res chain seq x y z
N GLN A 1 -14.88 20.22 -7.39
CA GLN A 1 -15.94 19.26 -7.75
C GLN A 1 -15.66 17.96 -7.00
N VAL A 2 -16.49 17.59 -6.01
CA VAL A 2 -16.33 16.34 -5.26
C VAL A 2 -17.17 15.29 -5.99
N VAL A 3 -16.51 14.37 -6.68
CA VAL A 3 -17.17 13.22 -7.29
C VAL A 3 -17.53 12.26 -6.16
N ARG A 4 -18.82 12.06 -5.92
CA ARG A 4 -19.31 10.98 -5.05
C ARG A 4 -19.37 9.70 -5.88
N PRO A 5 -18.67 8.62 -5.52
CA PRO A 5 -18.86 7.35 -6.19
C PRO A 5 -20.30 6.89 -5.95
N ALA A 6 -21.01 6.57 -7.04
CA ALA A 6 -22.33 5.94 -6.96
C ALA A 6 -22.15 4.50 -6.45
N GLY A 7 -22.81 4.17 -5.34
CA GLY A 7 -22.78 2.84 -4.71
C GLY A 7 -22.40 2.92 -3.24
N ALA A 8 -23.40 2.86 -2.35
CA ALA A 8 -23.15 2.65 -0.94
C ALA A 8 -22.55 1.24 -0.75
N ARG A 9 -21.28 1.15 -0.38
CA ARG A 9 -20.69 -0.12 0.09
C ARG A 9 -21.31 -0.43 1.46
N SER A 10 -22.06 -1.52 1.56
CA SER A 10 -22.79 -1.94 2.78
C SER A 10 -21.91 -2.54 3.87
N THR A 11 -20.60 -2.62 3.63
CA THR A 11 -19.61 -3.25 4.51
C THR A 11 -18.49 -2.23 4.77
N PRO A 12 -17.87 -2.17 5.97
CA PRO A 12 -16.70 -1.34 6.20
C PRO A 12 -15.66 -1.59 5.10
N TRP A 13 -15.21 -0.50 4.49
CA TRP A 13 -14.26 -0.51 3.39
C TRP A 13 -13.10 0.41 3.75
N ALA A 14 -11.90 -0.03 3.41
CA ALA A 14 -10.69 0.78 3.51
C ALA A 14 -10.07 0.91 2.12
N LEU A 15 -9.49 2.06 1.83
CA LEU A 15 -8.69 2.23 0.61
C LEU A 15 -7.42 1.38 0.68
N VAL A 16 -6.79 1.36 1.85
CA VAL A 16 -5.62 0.54 2.18
C VAL A 16 -5.71 0.12 3.65
N GLU A 17 -5.36 -1.12 3.94
CA GLU A 17 -5.15 -1.65 5.28
C GLU A 17 -3.70 -2.11 5.43
N ALA A 18 -3.13 -1.92 6.61
CA ALA A 18 -1.82 -2.45 6.96
C ALA A 18 -1.91 -3.31 8.23
N SER A 19 -1.12 -4.37 8.27
CA SER A 19 -0.98 -5.27 9.41
C SER A 19 0.47 -5.73 9.53
N PRO A 20 1.00 -6.08 10.73
CA PRO A 20 0.34 -6.00 12.04
C PRO A 20 0.12 -4.54 12.49
N ALA A 21 -0.47 -4.35 13.69
CA ALA A 21 -0.77 -3.02 14.24
C ALA A 21 0.45 -2.08 14.31
N ASP A 22 1.65 -2.63 14.44
CA ASP A 22 2.90 -1.87 14.44
C ASP A 22 3.28 -1.27 13.07
N LEU A 23 2.63 -1.69 11.97
CA LEU A 23 2.85 -1.16 10.63
C LEU A 23 1.80 -0.08 10.33
N HIS A 24 2.17 1.18 10.51
CA HIS A 24 1.26 2.31 10.35
C HIS A 24 1.36 2.92 8.97
N VAL A 25 0.24 3.05 8.27
CA VAL A 25 0.17 3.85 7.03
C VAL A 25 0.28 5.33 7.37
N THR A 26 1.23 6.02 6.76
CA THR A 26 1.48 7.45 6.97
C THR A 26 1.11 8.30 5.77
N ALA A 27 1.08 7.70 4.57
CA ALA A 27 0.65 8.39 3.36
C ALA A 27 0.00 7.43 2.37
N ILE A 28 -1.05 7.92 1.71
CA ILE A 28 -1.62 7.32 0.50
C ILE A 28 -1.75 8.47 -0.50
N LYS A 29 -1.07 8.37 -1.64
CA LYS A 29 -1.13 9.38 -2.71
C LYS A 29 -1.21 8.69 -4.06
N ARG A 30 -1.63 9.43 -5.09
CA ARG A 30 -1.36 9.05 -6.47
C ARG A 30 0.16 9.17 -6.70
N ALA A 31 0.73 8.26 -7.49
CA ALA A 31 2.11 8.38 -7.94
C ALA A 31 2.31 9.68 -8.74
N GLU A 32 3.54 10.21 -8.73
CA GLU A 32 3.89 11.42 -9.47
C GLU A 32 3.85 11.20 -10.98
N ARG A 33 4.01 9.94 -11.41
CA ARG A 33 3.94 9.53 -12.80
C ARG A 33 2.95 8.38 -12.96
N GLY A 34 2.00 8.54 -13.88
CA GLY A 34 1.00 7.53 -14.19
C GLY A 34 -0.19 7.48 -13.22
N ASP A 35 -0.87 6.34 -13.19
CA ASP A 35 -2.13 6.13 -12.47
C ASP A 35 -2.01 5.14 -11.30
N SER A 36 -0.78 4.88 -10.81
CA SER A 36 -0.55 4.01 -9.65
C SER A 36 -0.78 4.76 -8.33
N VAL A 37 -0.91 3.98 -7.26
CA VAL A 37 -1.08 4.46 -5.89
C VAL A 37 0.19 4.21 -5.09
N ILE A 38 0.70 5.22 -4.41
CA ILE A 38 1.83 5.11 -3.50
C ILE A 38 1.30 5.01 -2.07
N VAL A 39 1.74 3.98 -1.36
CA VAL A 39 1.48 3.75 0.05
C VAL A 39 2.79 3.85 0.82
N ARG A 40 2.85 4.73 1.81
CA ARG A 40 3.96 4.79 2.78
C ARG A 40 3.49 4.20 4.09
N ALA A 41 4.28 3.29 4.63
CA ALA A 41 4.06 2.72 5.94
C ALA A 41 5.34 2.71 6.76
N VAL A 42 5.22 2.85 8.07
CA VAL A 42 6.33 2.82 9.02
C VAL A 42 6.08 1.74 10.06
N ASN A 43 7.09 0.95 10.35
CA ASN A 43 7.06 0.04 11.49
C ASN A 43 7.43 0.81 12.77
N LEU A 44 6.46 1.06 13.65
CA LEU A 44 6.68 1.71 14.94
C LEU A 44 7.06 0.72 16.05
N GLY A 45 6.97 -0.58 15.80
CA GLY A 45 7.37 -1.63 16.74
C GLY A 45 8.89 -1.65 16.99
N PRO A 46 9.34 -2.31 18.07
CA PRO A 46 10.76 -2.37 18.43
C PRO A 46 11.55 -3.38 17.59
N ALA A 47 10.88 -4.32 16.91
CA ALA A 47 11.49 -5.41 16.15
C ALA A 47 11.13 -5.33 14.65
N ARG A 48 11.84 -6.12 13.83
CA ARG A 48 11.45 -6.33 12.43
C ARG A 48 10.10 -7.04 12.36
N VAL A 49 9.25 -6.63 11.42
CA VAL A 49 7.97 -7.29 11.13
C VAL A 49 7.91 -7.71 9.67
N THR A 50 7.22 -8.82 9.40
CA THR A 50 6.67 -9.13 8.08
C THR A 50 5.24 -8.63 8.09
N GLY A 51 5.01 -7.49 7.45
CA GLY A 51 3.70 -6.87 7.38
C GLY A 51 3.00 -7.15 6.06
N ARG A 52 1.70 -6.91 6.04
CA ARG A 52 0.85 -7.03 4.86
C ARG A 52 0.13 -5.71 4.60
N ILE A 53 0.26 -5.21 3.38
CA ILE A 53 -0.52 -4.08 2.87
C ILE A 53 -1.60 -4.66 1.96
N THR A 54 -2.87 -4.33 2.22
CA THR A 54 -4.02 -4.78 1.44
C THR A 54 -4.77 -3.59 0.85
N ALA A 55 -4.91 -3.57 -0.46
CA ALA A 55 -5.70 -2.56 -1.17
C ALA A 55 -7.19 -2.88 -1.14
N GLY A 56 -8.02 -1.84 -1.13
CA GLY A 56 -9.47 -1.91 -1.34
C GLY A 56 -9.89 -1.99 -2.81
N PHE A 57 -8.94 -2.25 -3.71
CA PHE A 57 -9.07 -2.36 -5.16
C PHE A 57 -8.14 -3.47 -5.68
N ASP A 58 -8.40 -3.95 -6.89
CA ASP A 58 -7.58 -5.00 -7.50
C ASP A 58 -6.22 -4.43 -7.94
N VAL A 59 -5.15 -5.15 -7.62
CA VAL A 59 -3.76 -4.78 -7.87
C VAL A 59 -3.18 -5.75 -8.89
N ARG A 60 -2.65 -5.22 -9.99
CA ARG A 60 -1.96 -6.02 -11.01
C ARG A 60 -0.49 -6.21 -10.70
N GLU A 61 0.17 -5.15 -10.24
CA GLU A 61 1.59 -5.14 -9.93
C GLU A 61 1.84 -4.33 -8.67
N ALA A 62 2.90 -4.66 -7.95
CA ALA A 62 3.35 -3.87 -6.82
C ALA A 62 4.87 -3.86 -6.74
N HIS A 63 5.42 -2.75 -6.28
CA HIS A 63 6.86 -2.52 -6.22
C HIS A 63 7.23 -1.82 -4.94
N VAL A 64 8.33 -2.22 -4.29
CA VAL A 64 9.01 -1.35 -3.34
C VAL A 64 9.66 -0.22 -4.13
N VAL A 65 9.44 1.01 -3.69
CA VAL A 65 10.05 2.21 -4.28
C VAL A 65 10.79 3.01 -3.22
N ASP A 66 11.67 3.90 -3.64
CA ASP A 66 12.31 4.85 -2.73
C ASP A 66 11.43 6.09 -2.47
N LEU A 67 11.98 7.14 -1.85
CA LEU A 67 11.24 8.37 -1.58
C LEU A 67 10.93 9.19 -2.84
N ALA A 68 11.70 9.00 -3.92
CA ALA A 68 11.51 9.61 -5.23
C ALA A 68 10.61 8.76 -6.15
N GLU A 69 10.05 7.66 -5.63
CA GLU A 69 9.15 6.73 -6.32
C GLU A 69 9.85 5.89 -7.41
N ASP A 70 11.18 5.79 -7.37
CA ASP A 70 11.93 4.91 -8.27
C ASP A 70 11.86 3.45 -7.77
N ARG A 71 11.47 2.52 -8.67
CA ARG A 71 11.28 1.10 -8.37
C ARG A 71 12.60 0.42 -7.99
N GLN A 72 12.56 -0.29 -6.86
CA GLN A 72 13.70 -1.01 -6.30
C GLN A 72 13.53 -2.52 -6.44
N ALA A 73 12.33 -3.04 -6.17
CA ALA A 73 12.03 -4.47 -6.21
C ALA A 73 10.54 -4.73 -6.47
N ALA A 74 10.23 -5.71 -7.30
CA ALA A 74 8.87 -6.19 -7.48
C ALA A 74 8.41 -6.99 -6.25
N LEU A 75 7.12 -6.85 -5.90
CA LEU A 75 6.45 -7.61 -4.86
C LEU A 75 5.45 -8.57 -5.48
N THR A 76 5.30 -9.75 -4.86
CA THR A 76 4.26 -10.70 -5.27
C THR A 76 2.91 -10.20 -4.78
N VAL A 77 1.95 -10.07 -5.70
CA VAL A 77 0.56 -9.72 -5.36
C VAL A 77 -0.21 -10.98 -4.97
N LEU A 78 -0.60 -11.05 -3.71
CA LEU A 78 -1.37 -12.14 -3.12
C LEU A 78 -2.86 -11.88 -3.25
N ARG A 79 -3.59 -12.86 -3.79
CA ARG A 79 -5.06 -12.81 -3.94
C ARG A 79 -5.56 -11.54 -4.65
N GLY A 80 -4.76 -11.03 -5.60
CA GLY A 80 -5.10 -9.87 -6.43
C GLY A 80 -5.16 -8.52 -5.72
N ARG A 81 -4.79 -8.40 -4.43
CA ARG A 81 -4.94 -7.12 -3.70
C ARG A 81 -3.98 -6.88 -2.54
N SER A 82 -3.21 -7.89 -2.13
CA SER A 82 -2.31 -7.77 -0.98
C SER A 82 -0.86 -7.95 -1.37
N VAL A 83 0.05 -7.36 -0.61
CA VAL A 83 1.49 -7.61 -0.71
C VAL A 83 2.09 -7.79 0.68
N GLU A 84 3.17 -8.57 0.76
CA GLU A 84 3.97 -8.71 1.97
C GLU A 84 5.22 -7.83 1.90
N VAL A 85 5.55 -7.20 3.03
CA VAL A 85 6.71 -6.31 3.16
C VAL A 85 7.48 -6.65 4.44
N ALA A 86 8.79 -6.83 4.34
CA ALA A 86 9.65 -7.01 5.50
C ALA A 86 10.22 -5.65 5.94
N VAL A 87 9.79 -5.16 7.10
CA VAL A 87 10.09 -3.79 7.55
C VAL A 87 10.84 -3.82 8.89
N ARG A 88 12.05 -3.27 8.94
CA ARG A 88 12.83 -3.15 10.19
C ARG A 88 12.15 -2.20 11.17
N SER A 89 12.54 -2.29 12.44
CA SER A 89 12.14 -1.30 13.45
C SER A 89 12.43 0.12 12.96
N LYS A 90 11.44 1.01 13.08
CA LYS A 90 11.46 2.43 12.67
C LYS A 90 11.72 2.69 11.18
N GLN A 91 11.72 1.65 10.35
CA GLN A 91 11.90 1.80 8.92
C GLN A 91 10.60 2.24 8.25
N ILE A 92 10.71 3.19 7.33
CA ILE A 92 9.67 3.52 6.36
C ILE A 92 9.84 2.62 5.14
N VAL A 93 8.74 2.01 4.70
CA VAL A 93 8.63 1.33 3.42
C VAL A 93 7.65 2.11 2.54
N THR A 94 8.03 2.32 1.27
CA THR A 94 7.15 2.91 0.26
C THR A 94 6.84 1.84 -0.76
N VAL A 95 5.55 1.64 -1.04
CA VAL A 95 5.07 0.65 -2.00
C VAL A 95 4.25 1.36 -3.06
N GLU A 96 4.60 1.13 -4.33
CA GLU A 96 3.74 1.43 -5.46
C GLU A 96 2.79 0.25 -5.70
N LEU A 97 1.50 0.55 -5.83
CA LEU A 97 0.43 -0.38 -6.18
C LEU A 97 -0.15 0.04 -7.53
N VAL A 98 -0.04 -0.81 -8.54
CA VAL A 98 -0.58 -0.59 -9.89
C VAL A 98 -1.96 -1.25 -9.97
N PRO A 99 -3.05 -0.49 -10.15
CA PRO A 99 -4.39 -1.05 -10.24
C PRO A 99 -4.53 -2.03 -11.42
N ALA A 100 -5.28 -3.12 -11.22
CA ALA A 100 -5.88 -3.87 -12.33
C ALA A 100 -7.05 -3.04 -12.86
N ARG A 101 -7.13 -2.86 -14.18
CA ARG A 101 -8.15 -2.01 -14.82
C ARG A 101 -9.56 -2.50 -14.58
#